data_AF-A0A5C4NPJ9-F1
#
_entry.id   AF-A0A5C4NPJ9-F1
#
_cell.length_a   1.000
_cell.length_b   1.000
_cell.length_c   1.000
_cell.angle_alpha   90.00
_cell.angle_beta   90.00
_cell.angle_gamma   90.00
#
_symmetry.space_group_name_H-M   'P 1'
#
loop_
_entity.id
_entity.type
_entity.pdbx_description
1 polymer ?
#
loop_
_entity_poly.entity_id
_entity_poly.type
_entity_poly.pdbx_seq_one_letter_code
_entity_poly.pdbx_strand_id
1 'polypeptide(L)'
;MPPPSDRGVATAPASDLSLVEARIGTADPRGDDEWRCLAEAIYHEARGESLTGQIAVAEVVLNRRDSGRYPATVCGVVEQGSGQRNMCQFSFYCDGLSDAVADDGAWDIAGRIARAMLDGAPRLLTDGAMFYHTRTVSPYWADDFTRTAAIGAHLFYREDEASVLMASSTAN
;
A
#
# COMPACT_ATOMS: atom_id res chain seq x y z
N MET A 1 -8.00 -10.29 -20.76
CA MET A 1 -7.76 -10.62 -19.34
C MET A 1 -9.13 -10.70 -18.67
N PRO A 2 -9.52 -11.84 -18.08
CA PRO A 2 -10.85 -11.98 -17.51
C PRO A 2 -11.00 -11.09 -16.26
N PRO A 3 -12.23 -10.63 -15.95
CA PRO A 3 -12.50 -9.77 -14.80
C PRO A 3 -12.07 -10.42 -13.48
N PRO A 4 -11.78 -9.63 -12.42
CA PRO A 4 -11.36 -10.14 -11.10
C PRO A 4 -12.27 -11.24 -10.51
N SER A 5 -13.57 -11.21 -10.83
CA SER A 5 -14.56 -12.22 -10.46
C SER A 5 -14.21 -13.64 -10.95
N ASP A 6 -13.50 -13.74 -12.06
CA ASP A 6 -13.20 -15.01 -12.73
C ASP A 6 -11.85 -15.60 -12.27
N ARG A 7 -11.16 -14.92 -11.35
CA ARG A 7 -9.89 -15.37 -10.75
C ARG A 7 -10.00 -15.71 -9.27
N GLY A 8 -11.22 -15.87 -8.76
CA GLY A 8 -11.46 -16.30 -7.37
C GLY A 8 -10.98 -15.29 -6.31
N VAL A 9 -10.70 -14.05 -6.70
CA VAL A 9 -10.35 -12.98 -5.77
C VAL A 9 -11.65 -12.48 -5.16
N ALA A 10 -11.83 -12.64 -3.85
CA ALA A 10 -12.95 -12.05 -3.13
C ALA A 10 -12.83 -10.52 -3.22
N THR A 11 -13.70 -9.88 -4.01
CA THR A 11 -13.90 -8.43 -3.91
C THR A 11 -14.79 -8.15 -2.71
N ALA A 12 -14.37 -7.26 -1.82
CA ALA A 12 -15.24 -6.80 -0.74
C ALA A 12 -16.58 -6.28 -1.30
N PRO A 13 -17.70 -6.48 -0.58
CA PRO A 13 -18.99 -5.99 -1.03
C PRO A 13 -18.98 -4.45 -1.10
N ALA A 14 -19.66 -3.88 -2.09
CA ALA A 14 -19.67 -2.44 -2.34
C ALA A 14 -20.17 -1.59 -1.15
N SER A 15 -20.95 -2.18 -0.24
CA SER A 15 -21.40 -1.55 1.01
C SER A 15 -20.27 -1.22 1.98
N ASP A 16 -19.19 -1.99 1.94
CA ASP A 16 -18.12 -1.85 2.91
C ASP A 16 -17.11 -0.78 2.47
N LEU A 17 -16.97 -0.59 1.15
CA LEU A 17 -16.16 0.50 0.60
C LEU A 17 -16.81 1.87 0.84
N SER A 18 -18.14 1.98 0.80
CA SER A 18 -18.82 3.26 1.08
C SER A 18 -18.64 3.71 2.54
N LEU A 19 -18.49 2.78 3.48
CA LEU A 19 -18.12 3.10 4.87
C LEU A 19 -16.71 3.70 4.95
N VAL A 20 -15.75 3.14 4.21
CA VAL A 20 -14.38 3.67 4.14
C VAL A 20 -14.39 5.08 3.56
N GLU A 21 -15.10 5.30 2.45
CA GLU A 21 -15.23 6.62 1.82
C GLU A 21 -15.87 7.65 2.75
N ALA A 22 -16.92 7.27 3.50
CA ALA A 22 -17.56 8.15 4.47
C ALA A 22 -16.62 8.54 5.62
N ARG A 23 -15.80 7.60 6.10
CA ARG A 23 -14.75 7.88 7.11
C ARG A 23 -13.71 8.86 6.58
N ILE A 24 -13.25 8.68 5.34
CA ILE A 24 -12.30 9.59 4.68
C ILE A 24 -12.91 11.00 4.54
N GLY A 25 -14.18 11.09 4.11
CA GLY A 25 -14.86 12.37 3.93
C GLY A 25 -15.01 13.22 5.19
N THR A 26 -14.89 12.61 6.37
CA THR A 26 -15.04 13.28 7.69
C THR A 26 -13.74 13.35 8.50
N ALA A 27 -12.66 12.72 8.05
CA ALA A 27 -11.38 12.68 8.74
C ALA A 27 -10.68 14.06 8.80
N ASP A 28 -9.98 14.36 9.90
CA ASP A 28 -9.04 15.49 9.96
C ASP A 28 -7.77 15.12 9.17
N PRO A 29 -7.36 15.90 8.15
CA PRO A 29 -6.17 15.63 7.32
C PRO A 29 -4.86 15.94 8.08
N ARG A 30 -4.78 15.64 9.38
CA ARG A 30 -3.64 15.92 10.26
C ARG A 30 -3.50 14.82 11.31
N GLY A 31 -2.30 14.66 11.82
CA GLY A 31 -1.99 13.69 12.86
C GLY A 31 -0.57 13.81 13.36
N ASP A 32 -0.10 12.74 13.99
CA ASP A 32 1.26 12.55 14.49
C ASP A 32 2.23 12.09 13.37
N ASP A 33 3.42 11.65 13.76
CA ASP A 33 4.45 11.22 12.82
C ASP A 33 4.02 9.98 12.02
N GLU A 34 3.31 9.02 12.65
CA GLU A 34 2.79 7.84 11.95
C GLU A 34 1.75 8.22 10.89
N TRP A 35 0.89 9.19 11.19
CA TRP A 35 -0.01 9.79 10.19
C TRP A 35 0.77 10.43 9.05
N ARG A 36 1.80 11.21 9.37
CA ARG A 36 2.60 11.91 8.37
C ARG A 36 3.30 10.93 7.42
N CYS A 37 3.96 9.91 7.94
CA CYS A 37 4.62 8.88 7.15
C CYS A 37 3.64 8.17 6.21
N LEU A 38 2.44 7.83 6.69
CA LEU A 38 1.41 7.21 5.84
C LEU A 38 0.92 8.17 4.75
N ALA A 39 0.69 9.44 5.10
CA ALA A 39 0.23 10.46 4.15
C ALA A 39 1.28 10.72 3.06
N GLU A 40 2.56 10.82 3.42
CA GLU A 40 3.68 10.95 2.47
C GLU A 40 3.74 9.75 1.53
N ALA A 41 3.67 8.52 2.05
CA ALA A 41 3.64 7.33 1.23
C ALA A 41 2.48 7.32 0.22
N ILE A 42 1.26 7.65 0.66
CA ILE A 42 0.09 7.72 -0.23
C ILE A 42 0.27 8.81 -1.28
N TYR A 43 0.72 10.00 -0.87
CA TYR A 43 0.89 11.15 -1.76
C TYR A 43 1.90 10.85 -2.87
N HIS A 44 3.08 10.35 -2.51
CA HIS A 44 4.14 10.13 -3.49
C HIS A 44 3.88 8.93 -4.40
N GLU A 45 3.24 7.88 -3.89
CA GLU A 45 3.02 6.65 -4.67
C GLU A 45 1.71 6.65 -5.46
N ALA A 46 0.72 7.43 -5.04
CA ALA A 46 -0.64 7.28 -5.55
C ALA A 46 -1.45 8.58 -5.70
N ARG A 47 -0.89 9.79 -5.54
CA ARG A 47 -1.67 11.04 -5.75
C ARG A 47 -2.35 11.16 -7.13
N GLY A 48 -1.79 10.51 -8.15
CA GLY A 48 -2.36 10.47 -9.50
C GLY A 48 -3.40 9.37 -9.73
N GLU A 49 -3.61 8.50 -8.74
CA GLU A 49 -4.55 7.39 -8.78
C GLU A 49 -5.93 7.80 -8.27
N SER A 50 -6.94 6.96 -8.54
CA SER A 50 -8.27 7.11 -7.93
C SER A 50 -8.21 6.98 -6.41
N LEU A 51 -9.25 7.44 -5.72
CA LEU A 51 -9.39 7.28 -4.26
C LEU A 51 -9.16 5.81 -3.84
N THR A 52 -9.73 4.86 -4.56
CA THR A 52 -9.53 3.42 -4.35
C THR A 52 -8.06 3.00 -4.49
N GLY A 53 -7.33 3.54 -5.47
CA GLY A 53 -5.91 3.25 -5.65
C GLY A 53 -5.05 3.78 -4.49
N GLN A 54 -5.38 4.97 -3.99
CA GLN A 54 -4.71 5.58 -2.83
C GLN A 54 -4.97 4.79 -1.54
N ILE A 55 -6.22 4.37 -1.30
CA ILE A 55 -6.57 3.49 -0.17
C ILE A 55 -5.80 2.18 -0.27
N ALA A 56 -5.71 1.57 -1.46
CA ALA A 56 -5.01 0.30 -1.65
C ALA A 56 -3.50 0.37 -1.28
N VAL A 57 -2.83 1.49 -1.57
CA VAL A 57 -1.44 1.71 -1.11
C VAL A 57 -1.39 1.82 0.42
N ALA A 58 -2.33 2.53 1.04
CA ALA A 58 -2.43 2.61 2.49
C ALA A 58 -2.63 1.23 3.14
N GLU A 59 -3.45 0.36 2.54
CA GLU A 59 -3.62 -1.02 3.01
C GLU A 59 -2.29 -1.77 3.02
N VAL A 60 -1.47 -1.66 1.97
CA VAL A 60 -0.16 -2.33 1.89
C VAL A 60 0.76 -1.92 3.04
N VAL A 61 0.86 -0.61 3.34
CA VAL A 61 1.67 -0.10 4.45
C VAL A 61 1.21 -0.70 5.77
N LEU A 62 -0.10 -0.69 6.03
CA LEU A 62 -0.69 -1.19 7.28
C LEU A 62 -0.64 -2.72 7.38
N ASN A 63 -0.74 -3.44 6.25
CA ASN A 63 -0.59 -4.89 6.20
C ASN A 63 0.83 -5.30 6.57
N ARG A 64 1.84 -4.56 6.11
CA ARG A 64 3.24 -4.79 6.51
C ARG A 64 3.45 -4.54 8.00
N ARG A 65 2.98 -3.39 8.51
CA ARG A 65 3.07 -3.04 9.93
C ARG A 65 2.50 -4.14 10.82
N ASP A 66 1.34 -4.69 10.42
CA ASP A 66 0.59 -5.65 11.22
C ASP A 66 1.01 -7.12 11.03
N SER A 67 1.87 -7.44 10.05
CA SER A 67 2.20 -8.84 9.73
C SER A 67 3.27 -9.46 10.64
N GLY A 68 3.98 -8.67 11.43
CA GLY A 68 5.11 -9.13 12.25
C GLY A 68 6.38 -9.48 11.46
N ARG A 69 6.37 -9.36 10.12
CA ARG A 69 7.51 -9.62 9.22
C ARG A 69 8.26 -8.35 8.83
N TYR A 70 7.63 -7.20 9.01
CA TYR A 70 8.18 -5.87 8.72
C TYR A 70 8.24 -5.04 10.00
N PRO A 71 8.86 -3.85 9.99
CA PRO A 71 8.84 -2.95 11.13
C PRO A 71 7.42 -2.72 11.66
N ALA A 72 7.28 -2.69 12.99
CA ALA A 72 5.98 -2.63 13.66
C ALA A 72 5.35 -1.22 13.69
N THR A 73 5.97 -0.25 13.03
CA THR A 73 5.55 1.16 12.93
C THR A 73 5.37 1.55 11.48
N VAL A 74 4.40 2.40 11.17
CA VAL A 74 4.20 2.96 9.83
C VAL A 74 5.46 3.63 9.32
N CYS A 75 6.09 4.51 10.11
CA CYS A 75 7.30 5.18 9.66
C CYS A 75 8.41 4.14 9.37
N GLY A 76 8.62 3.18 10.25
CA GLY A 76 9.57 2.08 10.00
C GLY A 76 9.29 1.29 8.71
N VAL A 77 8.02 1.10 8.32
CA VAL A 77 7.65 0.46 7.05
C VAL A 77 7.96 1.38 5.86
N VAL A 78 7.60 2.66 5.96
CA VAL A 78 7.79 3.66 4.90
C VAL A 78 9.28 3.92 4.63
N GLU A 79 10.08 4.00 5.69
CA GLU A 79 11.52 4.26 5.65
C GLU A 79 12.37 3.01 5.39
N GLN A 80 11.73 1.84 5.23
CA GLN A 80 12.43 0.57 5.05
C GLN A 80 13.29 0.58 3.77
N GLY A 81 14.58 0.27 3.93
CA GLY A 81 15.55 0.19 2.83
C GLY A 81 16.33 1.48 2.56
N SER A 82 16.05 2.56 3.32
CA SER A 82 16.68 3.89 3.19
C SER A 82 18.21 3.95 3.27
N GLY A 83 18.87 2.90 3.75
CA GLY A 83 20.33 2.80 3.81
C GLY A 83 21.00 2.22 2.56
N GLN A 84 20.25 1.72 1.57
CA GLN A 84 20.80 1.06 0.38
C GLN A 84 20.12 1.58 -0.90
N ARG A 85 20.91 2.16 -1.81
CA ARG A 85 20.41 2.70 -3.08
C ARG A 85 19.60 1.64 -3.84
N ASN A 86 18.42 2.02 -4.32
CA ASN A 86 17.46 1.17 -5.07
C ASN A 86 16.86 -0.01 -4.28
N MET A 87 16.91 0.00 -2.95
CA MET A 87 16.33 -1.07 -2.12
C MET A 87 15.10 -0.61 -1.33
N CYS A 88 14.67 0.63 -1.53
CA CYS A 88 13.57 1.20 -0.78
C CYS A 88 12.24 0.68 -1.29
N GLN A 89 11.38 0.29 -0.35
CA GLN A 89 10.04 -0.13 -0.70
C GLN A 89 9.24 1.01 -1.34
N PHE A 90 9.38 2.20 -0.76
CA PHE A 90 8.73 3.42 -1.22
C PHE A 90 9.80 4.26 -1.88
N SER A 91 9.62 4.49 -3.19
CA SER A 91 10.70 4.99 -4.04
C SER A 91 11.07 6.44 -3.71
N PHE A 92 10.10 7.23 -3.25
CA PHE A 92 10.29 8.64 -2.92
C PHE A 92 11.31 8.88 -1.80
N TYR A 93 11.37 7.99 -0.80
CA TYR A 93 12.33 8.17 0.32
C TYR A 93 13.79 8.05 -0.13
N CYS A 94 14.05 7.51 -1.32
CA CYS A 94 15.40 7.17 -1.78
C CYS A 94 15.72 7.63 -3.19
N ASP A 95 14.81 8.33 -3.85
CA ASP A 95 15.04 8.91 -5.18
C ASP A 95 15.94 10.16 -5.13
N GLY A 96 16.16 10.70 -3.91
CA GLY A 96 16.96 11.90 -3.68
C GLY A 96 16.31 13.18 -4.20
N LEU A 97 15.02 13.12 -4.53
CA LEU A 97 14.20 14.26 -4.89
C LEU A 97 13.63 14.91 -3.62
N SER A 98 13.01 16.08 -3.82
CA SER A 98 12.38 16.80 -2.73
C SER A 98 11.05 16.15 -2.37
N ASP A 99 10.88 15.78 -1.10
CA ASP A 99 9.60 15.33 -0.51
C ASP A 99 8.61 16.48 -0.28
N ALA A 100 8.93 17.69 -0.78
CA ALA A 100 8.04 18.83 -0.67
C ALA A 100 6.70 18.56 -1.36
N VAL A 101 5.64 18.62 -0.56
CA VAL A 101 4.26 18.66 -1.02
C VAL A 101 4.06 19.92 -1.86
N ALA A 102 3.73 19.73 -3.14
CA ALA A 102 3.47 20.83 -4.08
C ALA A 102 1.99 20.99 -4.44
N ASP A 103 1.16 20.02 -4.05
CA ASP A 103 -0.28 19.97 -4.33
C ASP A 103 -1.03 19.78 -3.01
N ASP A 104 -1.54 20.88 -2.47
CA ASP A 104 -2.28 20.92 -1.21
C ASP A 104 -3.57 20.09 -1.25
N GLY A 105 -4.22 19.99 -2.42
CA GLY A 105 -5.45 19.23 -2.59
C GLY A 105 -5.19 17.72 -2.53
N ALA A 106 -4.17 17.25 -3.25
CA ALA A 106 -3.74 15.86 -3.16
C ALA A 106 -3.20 15.50 -1.78
N TRP A 107 -2.56 16.45 -1.08
CA TRP A 107 -2.11 16.25 0.30
C TRP A 107 -3.26 16.14 1.30
N ASP A 108 -4.29 16.99 1.19
CA ASP A 108 -5.50 16.89 2.02
C ASP A 108 -6.17 15.51 1.83
N ILE A 109 -6.29 15.03 0.60
CA ILE A 109 -6.84 13.70 0.30
C ILE A 109 -5.98 12.61 0.94
N ALA A 110 -4.66 12.61 0.70
CA ALA A 110 -3.73 11.63 1.27
C ALA A 110 -3.78 11.63 2.81
N GLY A 111 -3.86 12.83 3.42
CA GLY A 111 -3.99 13.02 4.86
C GLY A 111 -5.28 12.46 5.44
N ARG A 112 -6.43 12.66 4.76
CA ARG A 112 -7.72 12.09 5.18
C ARG A 112 -7.71 10.57 5.10
N ILE A 113 -7.13 10.00 4.04
CA ILE A 113 -6.97 8.56 3.90
C ILE A 113 -6.10 8.03 5.03
N ALA A 114 -4.93 8.63 5.26
CA ALA A 114 -4.03 8.23 6.33
C ALA A 114 -4.72 8.22 7.69
N ARG A 115 -5.46 9.30 8.03
CA ARG A 115 -6.21 9.40 9.28
C ARG A 115 -7.28 8.30 9.39
N ALA A 116 -8.14 8.17 8.38
CA ALA A 116 -9.23 7.19 8.40
C ALA A 116 -8.71 5.75 8.54
N MET A 117 -7.63 5.41 7.84
CA MET A 117 -7.03 4.08 7.87
C MET A 117 -6.33 3.79 9.20
N LEU A 118 -5.63 4.78 9.78
CA LEU A 118 -5.06 4.66 11.13
C LEU A 118 -6.12 4.54 12.22
N ASP A 119 -7.30 5.13 12.02
CA ASP A 119 -8.48 4.96 12.90
C ASP A 119 -9.24 3.65 12.67
N GLY A 120 -8.62 2.70 11.94
CA GLY A 120 -9.16 1.37 11.74
C GLY A 120 -10.30 1.31 10.72
N ALA A 121 -10.27 2.15 9.68
CA ALA A 121 -11.15 1.92 8.54
C ALA A 121 -10.86 0.51 7.96
N PRO A 122 -11.90 -0.22 7.50
CA PRO A 122 -11.72 -1.55 6.94
C PRO A 122 -10.72 -1.57 5.77
N ARG A 123 -9.92 -2.64 5.70
CA ARG A 123 -9.04 -2.96 4.58
C ARG A 123 -9.67 -4.06 3.74
N LEU A 124 -10.03 -3.72 2.51
CA LEU A 124 -11.02 -4.45 1.69
C LEU A 124 -10.57 -4.64 0.24
N LEU A 125 -9.54 -3.90 -0.19
CA LEU A 125 -9.22 -3.76 -1.61
C LEU A 125 -8.13 -4.71 -2.08
N THR A 126 -7.19 -5.03 -1.19
CA THR A 126 -5.93 -5.69 -1.57
C THR A 126 -5.84 -7.15 -1.16
N ASP A 127 -6.81 -7.68 -0.41
CA ASP A 127 -6.78 -9.04 0.15
C ASP A 127 -5.45 -9.34 0.87
N GLY A 128 -5.01 -8.41 1.73
CA GLY A 128 -3.78 -8.57 2.51
C GLY A 128 -2.49 -8.42 1.71
N ALA A 129 -2.51 -7.74 0.56
CA ALA A 129 -1.29 -7.49 -0.21
C ALA A 129 -0.24 -6.76 0.64
N MET A 130 1.01 -7.16 0.47
CA MET A 130 2.18 -6.50 1.08
C MET A 130 3.12 -5.95 0.01
N PHE A 131 2.84 -6.18 -1.27
CA PHE A 131 3.65 -5.70 -2.39
C PHE A 131 2.75 -5.17 -3.50
N TYR A 132 3.27 -4.24 -4.27
CA TYR A 132 2.66 -3.82 -5.53
C TYR A 132 3.71 -3.36 -6.52
N HIS A 133 3.35 -3.33 -7.79
CA HIS A 133 4.13 -2.67 -8.83
C HIS A 133 3.21 -2.07 -9.88
N THR A 134 3.73 -1.13 -10.67
CA THR A 134 3.00 -0.57 -11.81
C THR A 134 2.88 -1.61 -12.92
N ARG A 135 1.84 -1.51 -13.74
CA ARG A 135 1.64 -2.39 -14.91
C ARG A 135 2.76 -2.34 -15.96
N THR A 136 3.63 -1.33 -15.91
CA THR A 136 4.69 -1.10 -16.89
C THR A 136 6.01 -1.77 -16.54
N VAL A 137 6.13 -2.32 -15.33
CA VAL A 137 7.34 -3.03 -14.87
C VAL A 137 7.00 -4.46 -14.46
N SER A 138 8.01 -5.32 -14.45
CA SER A 138 7.88 -6.73 -14.06
C SER A 138 9.01 -7.10 -13.10
N PRO A 139 8.81 -6.99 -11.79
CA PRO A 139 9.83 -7.35 -10.81
C PRO A 139 9.95 -8.87 -10.69
N TYR A 140 11.16 -9.36 -10.35
CA TYR A 140 11.47 -10.80 -10.32
C TYR A 140 10.57 -11.60 -9.35
N TRP A 141 10.13 -10.99 -8.25
CA TRP A 141 9.30 -11.64 -7.24
C TRP A 141 7.82 -11.78 -7.65
N ALA A 142 7.38 -11.10 -8.72
CA ALA A 142 5.97 -11.08 -9.10
C ALA A 142 5.45 -12.46 -9.54
N ASP A 143 6.34 -13.34 -10.03
CA ASP A 143 6.00 -14.70 -10.44
C ASP A 143 5.87 -15.66 -9.25
N ASP A 144 6.51 -15.35 -8.12
CA ASP A 144 6.52 -16.19 -6.92
C ASP A 144 5.41 -15.83 -5.92
N PHE A 145 4.81 -14.64 -6.07
CA PHE A 145 3.79 -14.10 -5.17
C PHE A 145 2.40 -14.19 -5.78
N THR A 146 1.39 -14.37 -4.93
CA THR A 146 -0.01 -14.40 -5.37
C THR A 146 -0.47 -12.99 -5.69
N ARG A 147 -0.81 -12.75 -6.96
CA ARG A 147 -1.45 -11.49 -7.38
C ARG A 147 -2.88 -11.43 -6.84
N THR A 148 -3.11 -10.58 -5.87
CA THR A 148 -4.41 -10.43 -5.19
C THR A 148 -5.32 -9.43 -5.86
N ALA A 149 -4.81 -8.30 -6.35
CA ALA A 149 -5.66 -7.25 -6.92
C ALA A 149 -5.01 -6.52 -8.10
N ALA A 150 -5.85 -5.82 -8.87
CA ALA A 150 -5.43 -4.91 -9.93
C ALA A 150 -6.31 -3.66 -9.88
N ILE A 151 -5.76 -2.54 -9.41
CA ILE A 151 -6.48 -1.29 -9.15
C ILE A 151 -5.70 -0.15 -9.77
N GLY A 152 -6.35 0.68 -10.59
CA GLY A 152 -5.70 1.81 -11.25
C GLY A 152 -4.49 1.36 -12.09
N ALA A 153 -3.33 1.98 -11.89
CA ALA A 153 -2.08 1.61 -12.55
C ALA A 153 -1.32 0.44 -11.87
N HIS A 154 -1.79 -0.03 -10.72
CA HIS A 154 -1.08 -0.97 -9.85
C HIS A 154 -1.61 -2.40 -9.90
N LEU A 155 -0.69 -3.35 -9.73
CA LEU A 155 -0.94 -4.76 -9.48
C LEU A 155 -0.43 -5.08 -8.06
N PHE A 156 -1.27 -5.70 -7.24
CA PHE A 156 -1.03 -5.96 -5.83
C PHE A 156 -0.80 -7.46 -5.58
N TYR A 157 0.10 -7.77 -4.65
CA TYR A 157 0.59 -9.12 -4.40
C TYR A 157 0.74 -9.40 -2.91
N ARG A 158 0.46 -10.65 -2.55
CA ARG A 158 0.69 -11.21 -1.24
C ARG A 158 1.69 -12.37 -1.37
N GLU A 159 2.66 -12.38 -0.47
CA GLU A 159 3.55 -13.51 -0.30
C GLU A 159 2.80 -14.58 0.51
N ASP A 160 2.56 -15.74 -0.08
CA ASP A 160 1.92 -16.84 0.63
C ASP A 160 2.97 -17.64 1.42
N GLU A 161 2.56 -18.26 2.54
CA GLU A 161 3.44 -19.07 3.42
C GLU A 161 4.21 -20.18 2.66
N ALA A 162 3.68 -20.67 1.53
CA ALA A 162 4.35 -21.67 0.70
C ALA A 162 5.62 -21.14 0.00
N SER A 163 5.66 -19.84 -0.31
CA SER A 163 6.82 -19.18 -0.94
C SER A 163 8.00 -19.06 0.05
N VAL A 164 7.70 -18.89 1.34
CA VAL A 164 8.69 -18.75 2.44
C VAL A 164 9.43 -20.06 2.72
N LEU A 165 8.74 -21.20 2.59
CA LEU A 165 9.34 -22.54 2.79
C LEU A 165 10.33 -22.91 1.68
N MET A 166 10.10 -22.46 0.44
CA MET A 166 11.02 -22.71 -0.68
C MET A 166 12.30 -21.85 -0.59
N ALA A 167 12.19 -20.59 -0.14
CA ALA A 167 13.34 -19.70 0.06
C ALA A 167 14.22 -20.11 1.25
N SER A 168 13.66 -20.76 2.27
CA SER A 168 14.43 -21.30 3.41
C SER A 168 15.13 -22.63 3.10
N SER A 169 14.80 -23.30 1.99
CA SER A 169 15.37 -24.61 1.63
C SER A 169 16.64 -24.54 0.77
N THR A 170 17.01 -23.36 0.27
CA THR A 170 18.27 -23.13 -0.48
C THR A 170 19.41 -22.64 0.41
N ALA A 171 19.16 -22.45 1.71
CA ALA A 171 20.15 -22.12 2.73
C ALA A 171 20.39 -23.30 3.68
N ASN A 172 20.80 -24.46 3.14
CA ASN A 172 21.41 -25.53 3.92
C ASN A 172 22.42 -26.32 3.08
#